data_AF-A0A8H9KH16-F1
#
_entry.id   AF-A0A8H9KH16-F1
#
_cell.length_a   1.000
_cell.length_b   1.000
_cell.length_c   1.000
_cell.angle_alpha   90.00
_cell.angle_beta   90.00
_cell.angle_gamma   90.00
#
_symmetry.space_group_name_H-M   'P 1'
#
loop_
_entity.id
_entity.type
_entity.pdbx_description
1 polymer ?
#
loop_
_entity_poly.entity_id
_entity_poly.type
_entity_poly.pdbx_seq_one_letter_code
_entity_poly.pdbx_strand_id
1 'polypeptide(L)'
;MLEIDKKISDFVKMHGGMYRRYSDDFIIILPTEEKTQEYLEQIIKRFNAYHNEGLLELQPRKTQVFRLDRQGDLENIGHLFEPKLNKLKRNINFLGFSFDGKHVTLRGKTISKYSYRRRHKAIGIAKDYKKTKGFKGSDKLYMLYSERGQNGKGNFLTYVHRVKKEFSNDPVDAPIKNNMVKIRRTLEKYQPRG
;
A
#
# COMPACT_ATOMS: atom_id res chain seq x y z
N MET A 1 -11.78 15.91 16.81
CA MET A 1 -11.00 14.81 16.19
C MET A 1 -10.36 13.90 17.26
N LEU A 2 -9.59 14.45 18.21
CA LEU A 2 -8.98 13.65 19.29
C LEU A 2 -10.00 12.92 20.19
N GLU A 3 -11.18 13.51 20.44
CA GLU A 3 -12.17 12.92 21.34
C GLU A 3 -12.82 11.65 20.77
N ILE A 4 -13.24 11.67 19.49
CA ILE A 4 -13.79 10.48 18.84
C ILE A 4 -12.72 9.39 18.73
N ASP A 5 -11.50 9.74 18.32
CA ASP A 5 -10.39 8.79 18.21
C ASP A 5 -10.09 8.16 19.58
N LYS A 6 -10.16 8.94 20.67
CA LYS A 6 -10.05 8.44 22.05
C LYS A 6 -11.20 7.48 22.40
N LYS A 7 -12.46 7.87 22.18
CA LYS A 7 -13.64 7.03 22.48
C LYS A 7 -13.60 5.71 21.72
N ILE A 8 -13.23 5.73 20.43
CA ILE A 8 -13.05 4.52 19.62
C ILE A 8 -11.87 3.70 20.14
N SER A 9 -10.73 4.34 20.42
CA SER A 9 -9.57 3.63 20.96
C SER A 9 -9.87 2.96 22.29
N ASP A 10 -10.59 3.62 23.20
CA ASP A 10 -10.93 3.10 24.51
C ASP A 10 -11.91 1.93 24.39
N PHE A 11 -12.93 2.07 23.53
CA PHE A 11 -13.87 0.98 23.23
C PHE A 11 -13.17 -0.23 22.61
N VAL A 12 -12.29 -0.03 21.63
CA VAL A 12 -11.55 -1.11 20.98
C VAL A 12 -10.62 -1.81 21.97
N LYS A 13 -9.90 -1.06 22.81
CA LYS A 13 -9.02 -1.64 23.85
C LYS A 13 -9.79 -2.44 24.90
N MET A 14 -10.97 -1.95 25.31
CA MET A 14 -11.84 -2.64 26.27
C MET A 14 -12.24 -4.04 25.78
N HIS A 15 -12.36 -4.22 24.46
CA HIS A 15 -12.68 -5.50 23.81
C HIS A 15 -11.42 -6.20 23.25
N GLY A 16 -10.25 -5.95 23.83
CA GLY A 16 -9.00 -6.66 23.49
C GLY A 16 -8.41 -6.32 22.11
N GLY A 17 -8.89 -5.26 21.46
CA GLY A 17 -8.47 -4.87 20.12
C GLY A 17 -7.37 -3.80 20.08
N MET A 18 -7.03 -3.40 18.85
CA MET A 18 -6.11 -2.31 18.56
C MET A 18 -6.71 -1.31 17.57
N TYR A 19 -6.47 -0.03 17.83
CA TYR A 19 -6.80 1.09 16.96
C TYR A 19 -5.52 1.85 16.56
N ARG A 20 -5.36 2.15 15.27
CA ARG A 20 -4.27 2.97 14.73
C ARG A 20 -4.81 3.93 13.68
N ARG A 21 -4.38 5.21 13.75
CA ARG A 21 -4.76 6.26 12.80
C ARG A 21 -3.54 7.00 12.28
N TYR A 22 -3.57 7.35 11.01
CA TYR A 22 -2.61 8.21 10.33
C TYR A 22 -3.36 9.17 9.39
N SER A 23 -3.51 10.43 9.80
CA SER A 23 -4.37 11.41 9.13
C SER A 23 -5.78 10.82 8.91
N ASP A 24 -6.20 10.63 7.66
CA ASP A 24 -7.54 10.12 7.34
C ASP A 24 -7.62 8.58 7.32
N ASP A 25 -6.48 7.90 7.19
CA ASP A 25 -6.43 6.44 7.13
C ASP A 25 -6.36 5.87 8.56
N PHE A 26 -7.27 4.97 8.91
CA PHE A 26 -7.23 4.24 10.18
C PHE A 26 -7.50 2.75 9.98
N ILE A 27 -7.07 1.96 10.96
CA ILE A 27 -7.31 0.52 11.03
C ILE A 27 -7.72 0.15 12.45
N ILE A 28 -8.70 -0.75 12.54
CA ILE A 28 -9.19 -1.35 13.78
C ILE A 28 -9.04 -2.85 13.64
N ILE A 29 -8.53 -3.47 14.70
CA ILE A 29 -8.37 -4.91 14.80
C ILE A 29 -9.08 -5.33 16.09
N LEU A 30 -9.97 -6.31 15.99
CA LEU A 30 -10.67 -6.90 17.13
C LEU A 30 -10.47 -8.42 17.10
N PRO A 31 -10.37 -9.09 18.27
CA PRO A 31 -10.48 -10.54 18.36
C PRO A 31 -11.80 -11.03 17.77
N THR A 32 -11.78 -12.20 17.12
CA THR A 32 -13.00 -12.82 16.58
C THR A 32 -13.71 -13.61 17.68
N GLU A 33 -14.73 -12.98 18.25
CA GLU A 33 -15.68 -13.50 19.25
C GLU A 33 -17.13 -13.37 18.76
N GLU A 34 -18.09 -13.97 19.48
CA GLU A 34 -19.53 -13.97 19.16
C GLU A 34 -20.07 -12.56 18.90
N LYS A 35 -19.69 -11.58 19.73
CA LYS A 35 -20.18 -10.19 19.65
C LYS A 35 -19.36 -9.26 18.75
N THR A 36 -18.36 -9.76 18.04
CA THR A 36 -17.44 -8.92 17.23
C THR A 36 -18.17 -8.11 16.18
N GLN A 37 -19.18 -8.70 15.54
CA GLN A 37 -19.97 -8.00 14.53
C GLN A 37 -20.74 -6.83 15.16
N GLU A 38 -21.36 -7.04 16.32
CA GLU A 38 -22.04 -5.98 17.06
C GLU A 38 -21.06 -4.86 17.46
N TYR A 39 -19.85 -5.22 17.89
CA TYR A 39 -18.82 -4.23 18.25
C TYR A 39 -18.39 -3.39 17.02
N LEU A 40 -18.23 -4.01 15.85
CA LEU A 40 -17.92 -3.31 14.62
C LEU A 40 -19.06 -2.37 14.19
N GLU A 41 -20.31 -2.82 14.29
CA GLU A 41 -21.48 -1.98 14.02
C GLU A 41 -21.58 -0.79 14.98
N GLN A 42 -21.32 -0.99 16.27
CA GLN A 42 -21.24 0.10 17.26
C GLN A 42 -20.14 1.11 16.91
N ILE A 43 -18.97 0.64 16.47
CA ILE A 43 -17.87 1.51 16.02
C ILE A 43 -18.29 2.33 14.79
N ILE A 44 -18.88 1.69 13.78
CA ILE A 44 -19.36 2.38 12.57
C ILE A 44 -20.43 3.42 12.94
N LYS A 45 -21.40 3.06 13.80
CA LYS A 45 -22.42 3.98 14.30
C LYS A 45 -21.81 5.17 15.04
N ARG A 46 -20.81 4.93 15.90
CA ARG A 46 -20.08 6.02 16.59
C ARG A 46 -19.41 6.94 15.59
N PHE A 47 -18.71 6.42 14.58
CA PHE A 47 -18.11 7.27 13.54
C PHE A 47 -19.15 8.11 12.78
N ASN A 48 -20.28 7.50 12.40
CA ASN A 48 -21.35 8.21 11.69
C ASN A 48 -22.09 9.22 12.57
N ALA A 49 -22.15 9.05 13.90
CA ALA A 49 -22.79 10.02 14.78
C ALA A 49 -22.08 11.40 14.76
N TYR A 50 -20.75 11.42 14.64
CA TYR A 50 -19.98 12.66 14.52
C TYR A 50 -20.04 13.29 13.12
N HIS A 51 -20.67 12.62 12.15
CA HIS A 51 -20.98 13.23 10.85
C HIS A 51 -21.93 14.41 11.02
N ASN A 52 -22.91 14.28 11.92
CA ASN A 52 -23.91 15.32 12.19
C ASN A 52 -23.29 16.58 12.84
N GLU A 53 -22.05 16.48 13.33
CA GLU A 53 -21.26 17.59 13.87
C GLU A 53 -20.31 18.21 12.81
N GLY A 54 -20.37 17.75 11.56
CA GLY A 54 -19.58 18.28 10.43
C GLY A 54 -18.13 17.80 10.36
N LEU A 55 -17.74 16.78 11.13
CA LEU A 55 -16.33 16.46 11.39
C LEU A 55 -15.79 15.20 10.70
N LEU A 56 -16.61 14.20 10.39
CA LEU A 56 -16.13 12.95 9.77
C LEU A 56 -17.27 12.16 9.12
N GLU A 57 -17.13 11.73 7.86
CA GLU A 57 -18.04 10.76 7.21
C GLU A 57 -17.26 9.51 6.84
N LEU A 58 -17.68 8.33 7.34
CA LEU A 58 -17.17 7.08 6.80
C LEU A 58 -17.80 6.83 5.44
N GLN A 59 -17.00 6.96 4.39
CA GLN A 59 -17.44 6.66 3.04
C GLN A 59 -17.58 5.14 2.86
N PRO A 60 -18.79 4.56 2.66
CA PRO A 60 -18.97 3.11 2.57
C PRO A 60 -18.15 2.47 1.44
N ARG A 61 -17.91 3.24 0.36
CA ARG A 61 -17.06 2.83 -0.76
C ARG A 61 -15.58 2.68 -0.41
N LYS A 62 -15.10 3.29 0.68
CA LYS A 62 -13.71 3.19 1.16
C LYS A 62 -13.59 2.29 2.37
N THR A 63 -14.62 2.19 3.20
CA THR A 63 -14.65 1.32 4.38
C THR A 63 -14.66 -0.15 3.95
N GLN A 64 -13.78 -0.94 4.55
CA GLN A 64 -13.59 -2.36 4.27
C GLN A 64 -13.50 -3.10 5.59
N VAL A 65 -14.16 -4.25 5.66
CA VAL A 65 -14.13 -5.12 6.85
C VAL A 65 -13.65 -6.49 6.40
N PHE A 66 -12.67 -7.01 7.12
CA PHE A 66 -12.08 -8.30 6.83
C PHE A 66 -12.17 -9.20 8.05
N ARG A 67 -12.32 -10.50 7.80
CA ARG A 67 -12.16 -11.57 8.78
C ARG A 67 -10.88 -12.32 8.44
N LEU A 68 -10.04 -12.54 9.43
CA LEU A 68 -8.82 -13.33 9.35
C LEU A 68 -8.98 -14.52 10.28
N ASP A 69 -8.79 -15.73 9.77
CA ASP A 69 -8.78 -16.93 10.59
C ASP A 69 -7.38 -17.32 11.06
N ARG A 70 -7.27 -18.42 11.81
CA ARG A 70 -6.00 -18.91 12.35
C ARG A 70 -5.09 -19.52 11.28
N GLN A 71 -5.63 -19.88 10.13
CA GLN A 71 -4.92 -20.45 8.99
C GLN A 71 -4.34 -19.36 8.07
N GLY A 72 -4.69 -18.10 8.32
CA GLY A 72 -4.24 -16.95 7.54
C GLY A 72 -5.12 -16.67 6.34
N ASP A 73 -6.35 -17.21 6.30
CA ASP A 73 -7.29 -16.93 5.23
C ASP A 73 -8.04 -15.62 5.53
N LEU A 74 -7.84 -14.66 4.64
CA LEU A 74 -8.37 -13.30 4.75
C LEU A 74 -9.59 -13.13 3.85
N GLU A 75 -10.76 -12.98 4.46
CA GLU A 75 -12.03 -12.81 3.76
C GLU A 75 -12.54 -11.38 3.92
N ASN A 76 -13.01 -10.76 2.83
CA ASN A 76 -13.71 -9.48 2.92
C ASN A 76 -15.20 -9.72 3.20
N ILE A 77 -15.61 -9.40 4.43
CA ILE A 77 -16.97 -9.62 4.95
C ILE A 77 -17.85 -8.36 4.90
N GLY A 78 -17.48 -7.36 4.10
CA GLY A 78 -18.24 -6.10 4.00
C GLY A 78 -19.70 -6.25 3.55
N HIS A 79 -20.07 -7.41 3.01
CA HIS A 79 -21.44 -7.73 2.61
C HIS A 79 -22.38 -8.06 3.78
N LEU A 80 -21.84 -8.33 4.98
CA LEU A 80 -22.61 -8.61 6.21
C LEU A 80 -23.10 -7.34 6.92
N PHE A 81 -22.74 -6.16 6.42
CA PHE A 81 -23.06 -4.86 7.03
C PHE A 81 -24.16 -4.14 6.26
N GLU A 82 -24.92 -3.30 6.96
CA GLU A 82 -25.93 -2.41 6.39
C GLU A 82 -25.60 -0.94 6.72
N PRO A 83 -25.39 -0.06 5.72
CA PRO A 83 -25.32 -0.35 4.29
C PRO A 83 -24.12 -1.23 3.92
N LYS A 84 -24.27 -2.01 2.84
CA LYS A 84 -23.20 -2.89 2.33
C LYS A 84 -21.90 -2.12 2.10
N LEU A 85 -20.81 -2.63 2.66
CA LEU A 85 -19.47 -2.04 2.56
C LEU A 85 -18.69 -2.59 1.35
N ASN A 86 -17.51 -2.01 1.09
CA ASN A 86 -16.71 -2.35 -0.09
C ASN A 86 -16.13 -3.78 -0.03
N LYS A 87 -16.57 -4.63 -0.97
CA LYS A 87 -16.10 -6.02 -1.17
C LYS A 87 -15.06 -6.23 -2.28
N LEU A 88 -14.55 -5.16 -2.89
CA LEU A 88 -13.71 -5.26 -4.11
C LEU A 88 -12.27 -5.67 -3.85
N LYS A 89 -11.77 -5.51 -2.62
CA LYS A 89 -10.38 -5.83 -2.28
C LYS A 89 -10.32 -7.12 -1.48
N ARG A 90 -9.35 -7.95 -1.83
CA ARG A 90 -9.01 -9.20 -1.13
C ARG A 90 -7.87 -9.03 -0.13
N ASN A 91 -7.22 -7.85 -0.12
CA ASN A 91 -6.07 -7.55 0.73
C ASN A 91 -6.38 -6.29 1.54
N ILE A 92 -5.91 -6.26 2.79
CA ILE A 92 -5.92 -5.06 3.63
C ILE A 92 -4.84 -4.12 3.11
N ASN A 93 -5.18 -2.86 2.84
CA ASN A 93 -4.21 -1.84 2.45
C ASN A 93 -4.08 -0.79 3.54
N PHE A 94 -2.87 -0.60 4.07
CA PHE A 94 -2.61 0.38 5.12
C PHE A 94 -1.19 0.93 4.98
N LEU A 95 -1.02 2.26 5.07
CA LEU A 95 0.28 2.95 5.07
C LEU A 95 1.29 2.51 3.99
N GLY A 96 0.81 2.30 2.76
CA GLY A 96 1.68 1.92 1.64
C GLY A 96 2.02 0.43 1.56
N PHE A 97 1.43 -0.38 2.43
CA PHE A 97 1.51 -1.84 2.45
C PHE A 97 0.19 -2.49 2.04
N SER A 98 0.28 -3.75 1.65
CA SER A 98 -0.83 -4.66 1.39
C SER A 98 -0.59 -5.97 2.14
N PHE A 99 -1.58 -6.43 2.90
CA PHE A 99 -1.54 -7.71 3.62
C PHE A 99 -2.62 -8.64 3.07
N ASP A 100 -2.25 -9.88 2.75
CA ASP A 100 -3.14 -10.88 2.14
C ASP A 100 -3.63 -11.96 3.12
N GLY A 101 -3.30 -11.82 4.41
CA GLY A 101 -3.57 -12.82 5.45
C GLY A 101 -2.33 -13.61 5.86
N LYS A 102 -1.32 -13.70 5.00
CA LYS A 102 -0.08 -14.46 5.25
C LYS A 102 1.16 -13.61 5.09
N HIS A 103 1.18 -12.73 4.09
CA HIS A 103 2.34 -11.94 3.72
C HIS A 103 2.04 -10.45 3.62
N VAL A 104 3.03 -9.65 3.99
CA VAL A 104 3.06 -8.21 3.75
C VAL A 104 3.77 -7.92 2.42
N THR A 105 3.17 -7.07 1.59
CA THR A 105 3.76 -6.62 0.33
C THR A 105 3.67 -5.10 0.22
N LEU A 106 4.46 -4.51 -0.67
CA LEU A 106 4.27 -3.10 -1.01
C LEU A 106 2.94 -2.93 -1.76
N ARG A 107 2.23 -1.84 -1.45
CA ARG A 107 0.93 -1.57 -2.08
C ARG A 107 1.06 -1.51 -3.59
N GLY A 108 0.19 -2.24 -4.29
CA GLY A 108 0.20 -2.32 -5.76
C GLY A 108 0.21 -0.95 -6.44
N LYS A 109 -0.54 0.03 -5.92
CA LYS A 109 -0.56 1.42 -6.44
C LYS A 109 0.82 2.08 -6.40
N THR A 110 1.60 1.83 -5.34
CA THR A 110 2.97 2.35 -5.19
C THR A 110 3.89 1.71 -6.23
N ILE A 111 3.82 0.39 -6.36
CA ILE A 111 4.62 -0.38 -7.33
C ILE A 111 4.31 0.04 -8.78
N SER A 112 3.03 0.19 -9.12
CA SER A 112 2.60 0.60 -10.46
C SER A 112 3.10 1.99 -10.81
N LYS A 113 2.99 2.96 -9.88
CA LYS A 113 3.53 4.32 -10.07
C LYS A 113 5.05 4.30 -10.28
N TYR A 114 5.78 3.55 -9.46
CA TYR A 114 7.24 3.39 -9.60
C TYR A 114 7.62 2.81 -10.97
N SER A 115 6.99 1.68 -11.34
CA SER A 115 7.26 0.97 -12.59
C SER A 115 6.92 1.81 -13.82
N TYR A 116 5.80 2.52 -13.77
CA TYR A 116 5.37 3.47 -14.80
C TYR A 116 6.43 4.56 -15.01
N ARG A 117 6.82 5.27 -13.94
CA ARG A 117 7.78 6.40 -14.05
C ARG A 117 9.15 5.93 -14.57
N ARG A 118 9.64 4.79 -14.08
CA ARG A 118 10.88 4.18 -14.57
C ARG A 118 10.79 3.89 -16.08
N ARG A 119 9.74 3.19 -16.50
CA ARG A 119 9.54 2.80 -17.90
C ARG A 119 9.42 4.03 -18.80
N HIS A 120 8.60 5.00 -18.41
CA HIS A 120 8.42 6.23 -19.18
C HIS A 120 9.73 7.00 -19.35
N LYS A 121 10.53 7.14 -18.29
CA LYS A 121 11.84 7.80 -18.39
C LYS A 121 12.80 7.03 -19.28
N ALA A 122 12.82 5.70 -19.19
CA ALA A 122 13.62 4.85 -20.05
C ALA A 122 13.22 4.97 -21.53
N ILE A 123 11.92 4.97 -21.83
CA ILE A 123 11.42 5.16 -23.20
C ILE A 123 11.83 6.52 -23.77
N GLY A 124 11.73 7.60 -22.98
CA GLY A 124 12.18 8.92 -23.41
C GLY A 124 13.65 8.92 -23.83
N ILE A 125 14.53 8.38 -22.97
CA ILE A 125 15.96 8.26 -23.26
C ILE A 125 16.23 7.36 -24.48
N ALA A 126 15.46 6.28 -24.64
CA ALA A 126 15.62 5.34 -25.74
C ALA A 126 15.35 6.00 -27.10
N LYS A 127 14.28 6.81 -27.19
CA LYS A 127 13.89 7.51 -28.42
C LYS A 127 14.94 8.52 -28.89
N ASP A 128 15.69 9.11 -27.95
CA ASP A 128 16.76 10.07 -28.23
C ASP A 128 18.13 9.43 -28.49
N TYR A 129 18.20 8.10 -28.59
CA TYR A 129 19.43 7.36 -28.81
C TYR A 129 20.12 7.78 -30.12
N LYS A 130 21.44 7.99 -30.06
CA LYS A 130 22.30 8.21 -31.23
C LYS A 130 23.54 7.34 -31.11
N LYS A 131 23.96 6.67 -32.19
CA LYS A 131 25.16 5.80 -32.19
C LYS A 131 26.40 6.50 -31.60
N THR A 132 26.56 7.80 -31.86
CA THR A 132 27.69 8.61 -31.35
C THR A 132 27.59 9.01 -29.88
N LYS A 133 26.39 9.05 -29.30
CA LYS A 133 26.14 9.53 -27.92
C LYS A 133 25.59 8.47 -26.97
N GLY A 134 25.21 7.29 -27.49
CA GLY A 134 24.52 6.25 -26.75
C GLY A 134 23.20 6.75 -26.14
N PHE A 135 22.84 6.18 -24.98
CA PHE A 135 21.67 6.56 -24.20
C PHE A 135 21.97 7.76 -23.28
N LYS A 136 21.97 8.98 -23.84
CA LYS A 136 22.20 10.22 -23.07
C LYS A 136 21.17 10.36 -21.94
N GLY A 137 21.64 10.57 -20.69
CA GLY A 137 20.78 10.69 -19.50
C GLY A 137 20.44 9.36 -18.81
N SER A 138 20.97 8.25 -19.29
CA SER A 138 20.81 6.93 -18.66
C SER A 138 21.46 6.82 -17.28
N ASP A 139 22.51 7.60 -17.01
CA ASP A 139 23.12 7.78 -15.70
C ASP A 139 22.07 8.19 -14.64
N LYS A 140 21.30 9.26 -14.90
CA LYS A 140 20.23 9.72 -14.00
C LYS A 140 19.09 8.72 -13.89
N LEU A 141 18.81 7.96 -14.96
CA LEU A 141 17.81 6.89 -14.92
C LEU A 141 18.24 5.77 -13.96
N TYR A 142 19.49 5.31 -14.05
CA TYR A 142 20.00 4.27 -13.15
C TYR A 142 20.12 4.78 -11.71
N MET A 143 20.54 6.04 -11.49
CA MET A 143 20.53 6.64 -10.15
C MET A 143 19.14 6.59 -9.50
N LEU A 144 18.07 6.89 -10.24
CA LEU A 144 16.72 6.95 -9.68
C LEU A 144 16.08 5.57 -9.46
N TYR A 145 16.42 4.59 -10.30
CA TYR A 145 15.64 3.36 -10.44
C TYR A 145 16.46 2.07 -10.32
N SER A 146 17.70 2.15 -9.82
CA SER A 146 18.53 0.99 -9.57
C SER A 146 19.42 1.15 -8.35
N GLU A 147 20.22 0.12 -8.08
CA GLU A 147 21.11 0.08 -6.94
C GLU A 147 22.17 1.20 -6.97
N ARG A 148 22.43 1.80 -8.15
CA ARG A 148 23.43 2.86 -8.33
C ARG A 148 23.14 4.13 -7.53
N GLY A 149 21.88 4.43 -7.22
CA GLY A 149 21.51 5.60 -6.42
C GLY A 149 21.13 5.28 -4.99
N GLN A 150 21.62 4.17 -4.43
CA GLN A 150 21.44 3.83 -3.02
C GLN A 150 22.50 4.49 -2.13
N ASN A 151 22.76 5.77 -2.35
CA ASN A 151 23.74 6.57 -1.62
C ASN A 151 23.13 7.94 -1.24
N GLY A 152 23.72 8.61 -0.26
CA GLY A 152 23.21 9.90 0.26
C GLY A 152 21.73 9.82 0.68
N LYS A 153 20.87 10.63 0.04
CA LYS A 153 19.41 10.64 0.31
C LYS A 153 18.70 9.32 -0.09
N GLY A 154 19.35 8.48 -0.89
CA GLY A 154 18.82 7.20 -1.38
C GLY A 154 17.74 7.35 -2.46
N ASN A 155 17.22 6.22 -2.91
CA ASN A 155 16.11 6.16 -3.86
C ASN A 155 15.01 5.18 -3.39
N PHE A 156 14.06 4.85 -4.27
CA PHE A 156 12.98 3.93 -3.89
C PHE A 156 13.51 2.56 -3.42
N LEU A 157 14.60 2.04 -3.99
CA LEU A 157 15.17 0.76 -3.54
C LEU A 157 15.72 0.87 -2.12
N THR A 158 16.29 2.02 -1.75
CA THR A 158 16.71 2.28 -0.35
C THR A 158 15.53 2.16 0.61
N TYR A 159 14.36 2.71 0.26
CA TYR A 159 13.14 2.53 1.04
C TYR A 159 12.72 1.06 1.11
N VAL A 160 12.71 0.35 -0.03
CA VAL A 160 12.33 -1.07 -0.08
C VAL A 160 13.28 -1.95 0.76
N HIS A 161 14.58 -1.69 0.75
CA HIS A 161 15.53 -2.43 1.59
C HIS A 161 15.33 -2.15 3.09
N ARG A 162 14.96 -0.93 3.49
CA ARG A 162 14.58 -0.65 4.89
C ARG A 162 13.34 -1.45 5.28
N VAL A 163 12.31 -1.46 4.42
CA VAL A 163 11.11 -2.28 4.62
C VAL A 163 11.47 -3.77 4.71
N LYS A 164 12.36 -4.27 3.86
CA LYS A 164 12.79 -5.68 3.88
C LYS A 164 13.51 -6.08 5.18
N LYS A 165 14.14 -5.13 5.88
CA LYS A 165 14.72 -5.41 7.21
C LYS A 165 13.64 -5.63 8.27
N GLU A 166 12.56 -4.85 8.22
CA GLU A 166 11.41 -4.99 9.13
C GLU A 166 10.54 -6.22 8.79
N PHE A 167 10.41 -6.53 7.50
CA PHE A 167 9.61 -7.64 6.98
C PHE A 167 10.50 -8.68 6.30
N SER A 168 11.42 -9.27 7.07
CA SER A 168 12.48 -10.16 6.56
C SER A 168 11.95 -11.37 5.81
N ASN A 169 10.82 -11.92 6.24
CA ASN A 169 10.23 -13.14 5.69
C ASN A 169 9.24 -12.87 4.54
N ASP A 170 8.92 -11.60 4.28
CA ASP A 170 7.90 -11.23 3.32
C ASP A 170 8.46 -10.82 1.94
N PRO A 171 7.69 -10.99 0.85
CA PRO A 171 8.12 -10.66 -0.51
C PRO A 171 8.02 -9.17 -0.86
N VAL A 172 8.35 -8.27 0.08
CA VAL A 172 8.28 -6.81 -0.09
C VAL A 172 9.24 -6.26 -1.15
N ASP A 173 10.33 -6.97 -1.44
CA ASP A 173 11.38 -6.61 -2.40
C ASP A 173 11.16 -7.18 -3.82
N ALA A 174 10.21 -8.10 -3.98
CA ALA A 174 9.86 -8.68 -5.28
C ALA A 174 9.67 -7.63 -6.41
N PRO A 175 9.06 -6.46 -6.17
CA PRO A 175 8.88 -5.44 -7.22
C PRO A 175 10.19 -4.86 -7.78
N ILE A 176 11.25 -4.80 -6.98
CA ILE A 176 12.52 -4.18 -7.36
C ILE A 176 13.53 -5.18 -7.96
N LYS A 177 13.23 -6.48 -7.95
CA LYS A 177 14.08 -7.50 -8.56
C LYS A 177 14.35 -7.19 -10.03
N ASN A 178 15.60 -7.37 -10.45
CA ASN A 178 16.05 -7.19 -11.83
C ASN A 178 15.79 -5.79 -12.41
N ASN A 179 15.80 -4.73 -11.58
CA ASN A 179 15.53 -3.36 -12.05
C ASN A 179 16.51 -2.89 -13.14
N MET A 180 17.82 -3.16 -12.99
CA MET A 180 18.83 -2.87 -14.01
C MET A 180 18.49 -3.51 -15.35
N VAL A 181 18.14 -4.81 -15.33
CA VAL A 181 17.77 -5.57 -16.53
C VAL A 181 16.50 -5.02 -17.17
N LYS A 182 15.48 -4.70 -16.36
CA LYS A 182 14.22 -4.10 -16.83
C LYS A 182 14.47 -2.73 -17.51
N ILE A 183 15.39 -1.93 -16.97
CA ILE A 183 15.81 -0.66 -17.57
C ILE A 183 16.50 -0.92 -18.91
N ARG A 184 17.54 -1.76 -18.93
CA ARG A 184 18.32 -2.06 -20.13
C ARG A 184 17.45 -2.59 -21.27
N ARG A 185 16.59 -3.57 -20.99
CA ARG A 185 15.63 -4.11 -21.97
C ARG A 185 14.69 -3.04 -22.52
N THR A 186 14.29 -2.07 -21.70
CA THR A 186 13.43 -0.98 -22.19
C THR A 186 14.21 -0.03 -23.09
N LEU A 187 15.46 0.31 -22.74
CA LEU A 187 16.32 1.14 -23.58
C LEU A 187 16.57 0.49 -24.95
N GLU A 188 16.96 -0.79 -24.97
CA GLU A 188 17.23 -1.54 -26.19
C GLU A 188 15.97 -1.77 -27.05
N LYS A 189 14.81 -2.02 -26.43
CA LYS A 189 13.54 -2.23 -27.15
C LYS A 189 13.06 -1.00 -27.89
N TYR A 190 13.28 0.20 -27.35
CA TYR A 190 12.68 1.44 -27.83
C TYR A 190 13.66 2.38 -28.52
N GLN A 191 14.93 1.98 -28.68
CA GLN A 191 15.87 2.74 -29.50
C GLN A 191 15.46 2.67 -30.99
N PRO A 192 15.68 3.73 -31.78
CA PRO A 192 15.47 3.69 -33.22
C PRO A 192 16.29 2.56 -33.85
N ARG A 193 15.66 1.74 -34.69
CA ARG A 193 16.40 0.84 -35.58
C ARG A 193 16.91 1.71 -36.71
N GLY A 194 18.24 1.85 -36.80
CA GLY A 194 18.90 2.50 -37.93
C GLY A 194 18.92 1.60 -39.15
#